data_AF-A0A351TNR6-F1
#
_entry.id   AF-A0A351TNR6-F1
#
_cell.length_a   1.000
_cell.length_b   1.000
_cell.length_c   1.000
_cell.angle_alpha   90.00
_cell.angle_beta   90.00
_cell.angle_gamma   90.00
#
_symmetry.space_group_name_H-M   'P 1'
#
loop_
_entity.id
_entity.type
_entity.pdbx_description
1 polymer ?
#
loop_
_entity_poly.entity_id
_entity_poly.type
_entity_poly.pdbx_seq_one_letter_code
_entity_poly.pdbx_strand_id
1 'polypeptide(L)'
;MKTTIQKIDAKSGQRIIAMSDIHGHTDHMVQLLRKVNYSKDDILVIVGDLIDKGPDSLRIIRYIMDLSASNQVYVSMGNVDEHRLQILCDTTEGNAERFCDFIHWLQKHWGCGLILDMLAGLGISAEHLTLENAESCKKRLLEHYAPEIAFLRQLPTILDMGSYLFVHGGIPTDNLESLLETDRHNWLKNDRFMEKGYRFTRCVVAGHWPVSLYSHEVEQLNPVFDYNNRIISMDGGCGLQAAGQLNVLIFPDKDTDMREITYEHYDGFPVLTALERQEKTPHSLYIQYFDSEVEKLEERDGMILCRHLSSKKELWVPSCFFYQEDNGSWHVDNYNDAALEVNPGDRISAVYCNASGCYGKRNGILGWYYGRFAETQMSPPMRLMPGRPKEEKERMTRERAVYDLLDRLGISYSHIDHQEARTLKACEQIDEILDAVICKNLFLRNQQATRFYLLMMPGDKKFKTKELSKQIGSARLSFAESEYMERFLHISPGSVSVMGLMNDKEDQVQLLIDRDIQDGEFFGCHPCVNTSSIRLRLKDLLERILPAIHHDAIWVELKGE
;
A
#
# COMPACT_ATOMS: atom_id res chain seq x y z
N MET A 1 16.19 -10.71 19.18
CA MET A 1 15.98 -9.74 20.30
C MET A 1 15.11 -10.43 21.36
N LYS A 2 15.07 -9.97 22.60
CA LYS A 2 14.27 -10.65 23.64
C LYS A 2 12.78 -10.33 23.51
N THR A 3 11.94 -11.28 23.93
CA THR A 3 10.49 -11.12 23.99
C THR A 3 10.12 -10.03 24.97
N THR A 4 9.27 -9.10 24.51
CA THR A 4 8.76 -7.97 25.30
C THR A 4 7.25 -7.89 25.18
N ILE A 5 6.62 -7.34 26.21
CA ILE A 5 5.16 -7.33 26.36
C ILE A 5 4.72 -5.92 26.69
N GLN A 6 3.70 -5.44 25.98
CA GLN A 6 3.03 -4.17 26.26
C GLN A 6 1.56 -4.43 26.58
N LYS A 7 1.06 -3.83 27.65
CA LYS A 7 -0.38 -3.88 27.97
C LYS A 7 -1.15 -2.86 27.15
N ILE A 8 -2.32 -3.26 26.67
CA ILE A 8 -3.30 -2.37 26.05
C ILE A 8 -4.18 -1.79 27.17
N ASP A 9 -4.24 -0.46 27.27
CA ASP A 9 -5.06 0.25 28.26
C ASP A 9 -6.47 0.48 27.70
N ALA A 10 -7.22 -0.62 27.56
CA ALA A 10 -8.59 -0.57 27.08
C ALA A 10 -9.59 -0.30 28.21
N LYS A 11 -10.50 0.65 28.00
CA LYS A 11 -11.63 0.91 28.91
C LYS A 11 -12.82 0.03 28.54
N SER A 12 -13.65 -0.29 29.53
CA SER A 12 -14.92 -0.97 29.24
C SER A 12 -15.84 -0.06 28.42
N GLY A 13 -16.53 -0.64 27.45
CA GLY A 13 -17.34 0.03 26.43
C GLY A 13 -16.54 0.60 25.26
N GLN A 14 -15.20 0.45 25.24
CA GLN A 14 -14.37 0.96 24.17
C GLN A 14 -14.19 -0.08 23.06
N ARG A 15 -14.52 0.30 21.83
CA ARG A 15 -14.36 -0.57 20.65
C ARG A 15 -12.89 -0.70 20.26
N ILE A 16 -12.47 -1.91 19.90
CA ILE A 16 -11.11 -2.23 19.44
C ILE A 16 -11.18 -2.71 18.00
N ILE A 17 -10.28 -2.19 17.18
CA ILE A 17 -10.12 -2.52 15.77
C ILE A 17 -8.72 -3.11 15.62
N ALA A 18 -8.62 -4.39 15.29
CA ALA A 18 -7.34 -5.09 15.16
C ALA A 18 -7.07 -5.49 13.70
N MET A 19 -5.85 -5.33 13.20
CA MET A 19 -5.42 -5.76 11.86
C MET A 19 -3.97 -6.28 11.88
N SER A 20 -3.54 -6.97 10.83
CA SER A 20 -2.20 -7.58 10.72
C SER A 20 -1.73 -7.61 9.27
N ASP A 21 -0.43 -7.79 9.05
CA ASP A 21 0.16 -8.12 7.74
C ASP A 21 -0.19 -7.08 6.65
N ILE A 22 0.03 -5.80 6.97
CA ILE A 22 -0.30 -4.67 6.07
C ILE A 22 0.67 -4.61 4.88
N HIS A 23 1.94 -4.96 5.10
CA HIS A 23 2.93 -5.07 4.02
C HIS A 23 3.00 -3.84 3.10
N GLY A 24 3.12 -2.63 3.64
CA GLY A 24 3.22 -1.41 2.84
C GLY A 24 1.95 -0.97 2.10
N HIS A 25 0.81 -1.66 2.28
CA HIS A 25 -0.47 -1.32 1.65
C HIS A 25 -1.21 -0.23 2.43
N THR A 26 -0.62 0.99 2.47
CA THR A 26 -1.19 2.13 3.19
C THR A 26 -2.63 2.42 2.77
N ASP A 27 -2.92 2.36 1.47
CA ASP A 27 -4.26 2.63 0.98
C ASP A 27 -5.28 1.57 1.44
N HIS A 28 -4.88 0.30 1.56
CA HIS A 28 -5.77 -0.75 2.07
C HIS A 28 -6.14 -0.48 3.54
N MET A 29 -5.15 -0.12 4.36
CA MET A 29 -5.40 0.27 5.75
C MET A 29 -6.35 1.47 5.84
N VAL A 30 -6.12 2.53 5.04
CA VAL A 30 -6.97 3.73 5.05
C VAL A 30 -8.40 3.40 4.65
N GLN A 31 -8.61 2.64 3.57
CA GLN A 31 -9.95 2.27 3.10
C GLN A 31 -10.67 1.36 4.10
N LEU A 32 -9.94 0.43 4.72
CA LEU A 32 -10.52 -0.47 5.71
C LEU A 32 -10.91 0.27 6.99
N LEU A 33 -10.07 1.19 7.47
CA LEU A 33 -10.40 2.08 8.60
C LEU A 33 -11.64 2.94 8.31
N ARG A 34 -11.77 3.48 7.09
CA ARG A 34 -12.98 4.19 6.66
C ARG A 34 -14.21 3.27 6.67
N LYS A 35 -14.09 2.08 6.08
CA LYS A 35 -15.17 1.08 5.99
C LYS A 35 -15.73 0.71 7.36
N VAL A 36 -14.88 0.59 8.38
CA VAL A 36 -15.30 0.28 9.76
C VAL A 36 -15.65 1.52 10.60
N ASN A 37 -15.66 2.70 9.99
CA ASN A 37 -15.88 3.99 10.64
C ASN A 37 -14.96 4.19 11.86
N TYR A 38 -13.65 3.98 11.68
CA TYR A 38 -12.65 4.20 12.72
C TYR A 38 -12.64 5.67 13.19
N SER A 39 -12.50 5.87 14.49
CA SER A 39 -12.50 7.17 15.14
C SER A 39 -11.52 7.19 16.32
N LYS A 40 -11.27 8.38 16.86
CA LYS A 40 -10.42 8.59 18.04
C LYS A 40 -10.94 7.92 19.32
N ASP A 41 -12.21 7.54 19.36
CA ASP A 41 -12.82 6.86 20.51
C ASP A 41 -12.49 5.36 20.51
N ASP A 42 -11.99 4.84 19.38
CA ASP A 42 -11.57 3.46 19.22
C ASP A 42 -10.10 3.23 19.63
N ILE A 43 -9.75 1.98 19.90
CA ILE A 43 -8.36 1.52 19.97
C ILE A 43 -8.01 0.82 18.66
N LEU A 44 -6.88 1.18 18.05
CA LEU A 44 -6.32 0.48 16.91
C LEU A 44 -5.18 -0.44 17.37
N VAL A 45 -5.27 -1.72 17.04
CA VAL A 45 -4.24 -2.73 17.29
C VAL A 45 -3.69 -3.22 15.94
N ILE A 46 -2.37 -3.16 15.76
CA ILE A 46 -1.71 -3.63 14.54
C ILE A 46 -0.70 -4.72 14.89
N VAL A 47 -0.87 -5.92 14.33
CA VAL A 47 -0.18 -7.13 14.76
C VAL A 47 1.00 -7.49 13.83
N GLY A 48 1.95 -6.57 13.68
CA GLY A 48 3.20 -6.80 12.93
C GLY A 48 3.04 -6.85 11.41
N ASP A 49 4.20 -7.01 10.76
CA ASP A 49 4.41 -7.09 9.31
C ASP A 49 3.80 -5.88 8.60
N LEU A 50 4.33 -4.71 9.01
CA LEU A 50 3.91 -3.40 8.52
C LEU A 50 4.47 -3.10 7.14
N ILE A 51 5.70 -3.54 6.87
CA ILE A 51 6.51 -3.12 5.71
C ILE A 51 6.75 -4.24 4.71
N ASP A 52 7.33 -3.84 3.57
CA ASP A 52 7.73 -4.67 2.43
C ASP A 52 6.57 -5.40 1.74
N LYS A 53 6.86 -5.97 0.57
CA LYS A 53 5.93 -6.70 -0.31
C LYS A 53 4.83 -5.85 -0.97
N GLY A 54 4.50 -4.70 -0.40
CA GLY A 54 3.63 -3.70 -1.00
C GLY A 54 4.32 -2.37 -1.30
N PRO A 55 3.55 -1.44 -1.88
CA PRO A 55 4.08 -0.31 -2.64
C PRO A 55 4.72 0.79 -1.79
N ASP A 56 4.30 0.98 -0.54
CA ASP A 56 4.57 2.20 0.22
C ASP A 56 4.98 1.93 1.68
N SER A 57 6.14 1.30 1.87
CA SER A 57 6.62 0.86 3.20
C SER A 57 7.02 2.02 4.11
N LEU A 58 7.66 3.06 3.58
CA LEU A 58 7.97 4.24 4.39
C LEU A 58 6.71 5.04 4.75
N ARG A 59 5.74 5.10 3.84
CA ARG A 59 4.47 5.83 4.03
C ARG A 59 3.63 5.21 5.13
N ILE A 60 3.51 3.88 5.18
CA ILE A 60 2.72 3.21 6.22
C ILE A 60 3.31 3.45 7.61
N ILE A 61 4.64 3.45 7.76
CA ILE A 61 5.30 3.76 9.03
C ILE A 61 4.97 5.17 9.49
N ARG A 62 5.14 6.17 8.61
CA ARG A 62 4.82 7.56 8.93
C ARG A 62 3.34 7.76 9.26
N TYR A 63 2.45 7.12 8.49
CA TYR A 63 1.02 7.15 8.74
C TYR A 63 0.64 6.58 10.13
N ILE A 64 1.23 5.45 10.53
CA ILE A 64 1.00 4.85 11.85
C ILE A 64 1.58 5.74 12.96
N MET A 65 2.77 6.33 12.76
CA MET A 65 3.36 7.27 13.71
C MET A 65 2.46 8.50 13.92
N ASP A 66 1.94 9.08 12.85
CA ASP A 66 1.01 10.21 12.91
C ASP A 66 -0.30 9.83 13.62
N LEU A 67 -0.88 8.66 13.30
CA LEU A 67 -2.06 8.15 13.98
C LEU A 67 -1.81 7.97 15.49
N SER A 68 -0.64 7.43 15.85
CA SER A 68 -0.23 7.19 17.24
C SER A 68 -0.03 8.50 18.03
N ALA A 69 0.22 9.62 17.35
CA ALA A 69 0.39 10.92 18.00
C ALA A 69 -0.93 11.48 18.56
N SER A 70 -2.07 11.11 17.96
CA SER A 70 -3.39 11.65 18.33
C SER A 70 -4.44 10.62 18.75
N ASN A 71 -4.16 9.32 18.62
CA ASN A 71 -5.10 8.23 18.89
C ASN A 71 -4.45 7.10 19.70
N GLN A 72 -5.27 6.22 20.27
CA GLN A 72 -4.80 5.03 20.97
C GLN A 72 -4.45 3.93 19.95
N VAL A 73 -3.18 3.88 19.57
CA VAL A 73 -2.65 2.90 18.62
C VAL A 73 -1.60 2.03 19.30
N TYR A 74 -1.77 0.72 19.23
CA TYR A 74 -0.83 -0.28 19.74
C TYR A 74 -0.35 -1.14 18.58
N VAL A 75 0.97 -1.30 18.48
CA VAL A 75 1.60 -1.97 17.33
C VAL A 75 2.58 -2.99 17.87
N SER A 76 2.49 -4.25 17.44
CA SER A 76 3.53 -5.25 17.71
C SER A 76 4.48 -5.37 16.53
N MET A 77 5.67 -5.89 16.81
CA MET A 77 6.66 -6.29 15.82
C MET A 77 6.15 -7.48 14.98
N GLY A 78 6.44 -7.51 13.68
CA GLY A 78 6.36 -8.70 12.84
C GLY A 78 7.74 -9.25 12.45
N ASN A 79 7.78 -10.44 11.85
CA ASN A 79 9.04 -11.06 11.46
C ASN A 79 9.70 -10.34 10.28
N VAL A 80 8.90 -9.77 9.38
CA VAL A 80 9.42 -8.96 8.28
C VAL A 80 10.06 -7.71 8.84
N ASP A 81 9.35 -6.98 9.70
CA ASP A 81 9.83 -5.76 10.34
C ASP A 81 11.15 -6.00 11.11
N GLU A 82 11.20 -7.07 11.90
CA GLU A 82 12.39 -7.46 12.67
C GLU A 82 13.58 -7.73 11.76
N HIS A 83 13.38 -8.51 10.70
CA HIS A 83 14.46 -8.89 9.79
C HIS A 83 15.08 -7.65 9.12
N ARG A 84 14.27 -6.66 8.71
CA ARG A 84 14.79 -5.44 8.06
C ARG A 84 15.60 -4.61 9.03
N LEU A 85 15.15 -4.50 10.28
CA LEU A 85 15.95 -3.88 11.34
C LEU A 85 17.27 -4.63 11.56
N GLN A 86 17.25 -5.96 11.60
CA GLN A 86 18.47 -6.76 11.76
C GLN A 86 19.47 -6.48 10.63
N ILE A 87 19.03 -6.53 9.37
CA ILE A 87 19.89 -6.24 8.21
C ILE A 87 20.46 -4.82 8.27
N LEU A 88 19.62 -3.81 8.54
CA LEU A 88 20.04 -2.41 8.56
C LEU A 88 20.98 -2.10 9.73
N CYS A 89 20.75 -2.72 10.88
CA CYS A 89 21.46 -2.44 12.13
C CYS A 89 22.60 -3.43 12.41
N ASP A 90 22.85 -4.42 11.54
CA ASP A 90 23.91 -5.39 11.70
C ASP A 90 25.29 -4.70 11.67
N THR A 91 26.07 -4.85 12.73
CA THR A 91 27.45 -4.34 12.85
C THR A 91 28.48 -5.46 12.94
N THR A 92 28.09 -6.71 12.70
CA THR A 92 28.99 -7.86 12.76
C THR A 92 29.85 -7.98 11.49
N GLU A 93 30.85 -8.85 11.51
CA GLU A 93 31.72 -9.08 10.35
C GLU A 93 30.90 -9.54 9.12
N GLY A 94 31.22 -8.99 7.95
CA GLY A 94 30.49 -9.26 6.70
C GLY A 94 29.13 -8.55 6.57
N ASN A 95 28.77 -7.63 7.46
CA ASN A 95 27.47 -6.94 7.40
C ASN A 95 27.26 -6.12 6.11
N ALA A 96 28.33 -5.58 5.51
CA ALA A 96 28.25 -4.82 4.26
C ALA A 96 27.81 -5.70 3.08
N GLU A 97 28.36 -6.91 2.99
CA GLU A 97 28.01 -7.91 1.97
C GLU A 97 26.57 -8.37 2.14
N ARG A 98 26.18 -8.80 3.36
CA ARG A 98 24.79 -9.17 3.65
C ARG A 98 23.80 -8.06 3.34
N PHE A 99 24.15 -6.80 3.63
CA PHE A 99 23.31 -5.65 3.30
C PHE A 99 23.16 -5.48 1.79
N CYS A 100 24.25 -5.47 1.03
CA CYS A 100 24.19 -5.36 -0.43
C CYS A 100 23.39 -6.50 -1.06
N ASP A 101 23.68 -7.74 -0.69
CA ASP A 101 22.99 -8.93 -1.20
C ASP A 101 21.49 -8.88 -0.92
N PHE A 102 21.12 -8.48 0.31
CA PHE A 102 19.73 -8.31 0.67
C PHE A 102 19.04 -7.22 -0.15
N ILE A 103 19.67 -6.06 -0.37
CA ILE A 103 19.08 -4.97 -1.15
C ILE A 103 18.92 -5.36 -2.62
N HIS A 104 19.91 -6.02 -3.21
CA HIS A 104 19.79 -6.53 -4.58
C HIS A 104 18.71 -7.60 -4.71
N TRP A 105 18.63 -8.53 -3.75
CA TRP A 105 17.56 -9.52 -3.69
C TRP A 105 16.18 -8.85 -3.55
N LEU A 106 16.05 -7.89 -2.63
CA LEU A 106 14.80 -7.17 -2.38
C LEU A 106 14.34 -6.41 -3.64
N GLN A 107 15.27 -5.72 -4.31
CA GLN A 107 14.99 -5.01 -5.57
C GLN A 107 14.59 -5.97 -6.69
N LYS A 108 15.26 -7.12 -6.80
CA LYS A 108 14.99 -8.12 -7.84
C LYS A 108 13.64 -8.82 -7.62
N HIS A 109 13.36 -9.23 -6.39
CA HIS A 109 12.24 -10.11 -6.07
C HIS A 109 10.95 -9.34 -5.79
N TRP A 110 11.03 -8.24 -5.04
CA TRP A 110 9.85 -7.45 -4.66
C TRP A 110 9.79 -6.10 -5.37
N GLY A 111 10.93 -5.51 -5.74
CA GLY A 111 11.00 -4.19 -6.37
C GLY A 111 10.55 -3.03 -5.47
N CYS A 112 10.18 -3.32 -4.22
CA CYS A 112 9.67 -2.40 -3.22
C CYS A 112 10.10 -2.85 -1.82
N GLY A 113 10.06 -1.94 -0.85
CA GLY A 113 10.34 -2.24 0.56
C GLY A 113 10.95 -1.07 1.32
N LEU A 114 10.94 -1.13 2.66
CA LEU A 114 11.28 0.00 3.51
C LEU A 114 12.68 0.55 3.21
N ILE A 115 13.68 -0.31 3.11
CA ILE A 115 15.06 0.14 2.89
C ILE A 115 15.22 0.69 1.47
N LEU A 116 14.50 0.15 0.47
CA LEU A 116 14.49 0.71 -0.88
C LEU A 116 13.85 2.10 -0.91
N ASP A 117 12.70 2.28 -0.25
CA ASP A 117 12.04 3.58 -0.12
C ASP A 117 12.97 4.61 0.54
N MET A 118 13.66 4.20 1.61
CA MET A 118 14.60 5.04 2.33
C MET A 118 15.84 5.40 1.48
N LEU A 119 16.41 4.44 0.74
CA LEU A 119 17.52 4.68 -0.18
C LEU A 119 17.11 5.65 -1.30
N ALA A 120 15.94 5.43 -1.91
CA ALA A 120 15.39 6.31 -2.92
C ALA A 120 15.19 7.73 -2.38
N GLY A 121 14.71 7.86 -1.14
CA GLY A 121 14.55 9.16 -0.49
C GLY A 121 15.85 9.94 -0.29
N LEU A 122 16.98 9.22 -0.13
CA LEU A 122 18.34 9.78 -0.07
C LEU A 122 19.00 9.99 -1.45
N GLY A 123 18.28 9.72 -2.55
CA GLY A 123 18.79 9.78 -3.91
C GLY A 123 19.78 8.66 -4.26
N ILE A 124 19.72 7.52 -3.57
CA ILE A 124 20.59 6.36 -3.77
C ILE A 124 19.79 5.27 -4.50
N SER A 125 20.24 4.87 -5.69
CA SER A 125 19.67 3.71 -6.40
C SER A 125 20.24 2.41 -5.82
N ALA A 126 19.39 1.38 -5.69
CA ALA A 126 19.81 0.04 -5.29
C ALA A 126 20.91 -0.52 -6.21
N GLU A 127 20.86 -0.22 -7.52
CA GLU A 127 21.87 -0.65 -8.51
C GLU A 127 23.25 0.00 -8.29
N HIS A 128 23.31 1.13 -7.60
CA HIS A 128 24.55 1.84 -7.29
C HIS A 128 25.09 1.48 -5.90
N LEU A 129 24.43 0.57 -5.18
CA LEU A 129 24.91 0.08 -3.89
C LEU A 129 26.04 -0.92 -4.13
N THR A 130 27.20 -0.66 -3.53
CA THR A 130 28.39 -1.49 -3.66
C THR A 130 28.99 -1.76 -2.28
N LEU A 131 29.84 -2.78 -2.17
CA LEU A 131 30.55 -3.07 -0.92
C LEU A 131 31.34 -1.86 -0.39
N GLU A 132 31.90 -1.04 -1.30
CA GLU A 132 32.68 0.15 -0.94
C GLU A 132 31.84 1.26 -0.33
N ASN A 133 30.55 1.37 -0.69
CA ASN A 133 29.67 2.44 -0.22
C ASN A 133 28.60 1.97 0.79
N ALA A 134 28.47 0.66 1.03
CA ALA A 134 27.45 0.06 1.88
C ALA A 134 27.44 0.65 3.30
N GLU A 135 28.60 0.74 3.96
CA GLU A 135 28.69 1.26 5.33
C GLU A 135 28.28 2.74 5.41
N SER A 136 28.70 3.54 4.44
CA SER A 136 28.31 4.95 4.34
C SER A 136 26.80 5.10 4.09
N CYS A 137 26.23 4.26 3.23
CA CYS A 137 24.79 4.24 2.98
C CYS A 137 24.01 3.85 4.24
N LYS A 138 24.40 2.77 4.92
CA LYS A 138 23.77 2.34 6.19
C LYS A 138 23.82 3.45 7.24
N LYS A 139 24.97 4.12 7.39
CA LYS A 139 25.11 5.25 8.31
C LYS A 139 24.13 6.38 7.97
N ARG A 140 24.06 6.79 6.70
CA ARG A 140 23.13 7.83 6.25
C ARG A 140 21.68 7.44 6.48
N LEU A 141 21.30 6.18 6.23
CA LEU A 141 19.96 5.66 6.49
C LEU A 141 19.62 5.74 7.99
N LEU A 142 20.53 5.27 8.85
CA LEU A 142 20.35 5.28 10.30
C LEU A 142 20.25 6.68 10.89
N GLU A 143 20.99 7.65 10.35
CA GLU A 143 20.95 9.05 10.78
C GLU A 143 19.70 9.78 10.26
N HIS A 144 19.40 9.63 8.97
CA HIS A 144 18.32 10.38 8.33
C HIS A 144 16.92 9.88 8.72
N TYR A 145 16.74 8.56 8.84
CA TYR A 145 15.47 7.92 9.22
C TYR A 145 15.46 7.45 10.67
N ALA A 146 16.23 8.12 11.53
CA ALA A 146 16.31 7.78 12.95
C ALA A 146 14.93 7.69 13.64
N PRO A 147 13.94 8.58 13.36
CA PRO A 147 12.61 8.47 13.96
C PRO A 147 11.86 7.20 13.57
N GLU A 148 11.81 6.85 12.29
CA GLU A 148 11.11 5.66 11.77
C GLU A 148 11.79 4.37 12.27
N ILE A 149 13.12 4.35 12.29
CA ILE A 149 13.90 3.21 12.79
C ILE A 149 13.72 3.06 14.30
N ALA A 150 13.70 4.17 15.05
CA ALA A 150 13.44 4.14 16.49
C ALA A 150 12.02 3.63 16.79
N PHE A 151 11.02 4.08 16.02
CA PHE A 151 9.64 3.60 16.11
C PHE A 151 9.54 2.09 15.90
N LEU A 152 10.22 1.54 14.90
CA LEU A 152 10.25 0.08 14.70
C LEU A 152 10.99 -0.64 15.83
N ARG A 153 12.14 -0.12 16.28
CA ARG A 153 12.96 -0.78 17.32
C ARG A 153 12.23 -0.94 18.65
N GLN A 154 11.31 -0.03 18.99
CA GLN A 154 10.56 -0.07 20.26
C GLN A 154 9.35 -1.01 20.24
N LEU A 155 8.94 -1.55 19.08
CA LEU A 155 7.72 -2.37 19.01
C LEU A 155 7.85 -3.63 19.87
N PRO A 156 6.86 -3.91 20.75
CA PRO A 156 6.83 -5.12 21.57
C PRO A 156 6.59 -6.37 20.74
N THR A 157 6.86 -7.54 21.34
CA THR A 157 6.52 -8.83 20.74
C THR A 157 5.05 -9.18 20.94
N ILE A 158 4.50 -8.89 22.11
CA ILE A 158 3.14 -9.28 22.53
C ILE A 158 2.39 -8.04 23.01
N LEU A 159 1.15 -7.88 22.54
CA LEU A 159 0.20 -6.92 23.12
C LEU A 159 -0.81 -7.69 23.99
N ASP A 160 -0.92 -7.31 25.26
CA ASP A 160 -1.78 -7.96 26.25
C ASP A 160 -3.01 -7.08 26.55
N MET A 161 -4.19 -7.54 26.14
CA MET A 161 -5.49 -6.90 26.42
C MET A 161 -6.27 -7.67 27.50
N GLY A 162 -5.61 -8.48 28.33
CA GLY A 162 -6.26 -9.32 29.33
C GLY A 162 -6.82 -10.59 28.70
N SER A 163 -8.07 -10.58 28.26
CA SER A 163 -8.75 -11.77 27.68
C SER A 163 -8.18 -12.19 26.32
N TYR A 164 -7.48 -11.27 25.66
CA TYR A 164 -6.89 -11.42 24.32
C TYR A 164 -5.40 -11.06 24.33
N LEU A 165 -4.62 -11.84 23.59
CA LEU A 165 -3.20 -11.65 23.33
C LEU A 165 -2.99 -11.49 21.84
N PHE A 166 -2.35 -10.40 21.41
CA PHE A 166 -2.00 -10.20 20.00
C PHE A 166 -0.51 -10.46 19.81
N VAL A 167 -0.19 -11.44 18.96
CA VAL A 167 1.18 -11.84 18.64
C VAL A 167 1.26 -12.22 17.17
N HIS A 168 2.19 -11.62 16.43
CA HIS A 168 2.25 -11.77 14.98
C HIS A 168 2.27 -13.22 14.50
N GLY A 169 3.22 -14.06 14.95
CA GLY A 169 3.24 -15.49 14.62
C GLY A 169 2.45 -16.38 15.59
N GLY A 170 2.07 -15.89 16.76
CA GLY A 170 1.50 -16.69 17.85
C GLY A 170 2.55 -17.27 18.82
N ILE A 171 2.08 -17.88 19.91
CA ILE A 171 2.89 -18.29 21.08
C ILE A 171 2.53 -19.70 21.57
N PRO A 172 3.44 -20.45 22.19
CA PRO A 172 3.16 -21.83 22.62
C PRO A 172 2.37 -21.92 23.94
N THR A 173 2.27 -20.84 24.71
CA THR A 173 1.55 -20.78 25.99
C THR A 173 1.08 -19.35 26.26
N ASP A 174 -0.05 -19.19 26.94
CA ASP A 174 -0.50 -17.92 27.49
C ASP A 174 0.06 -17.63 28.89
N ASN A 175 1.03 -18.41 29.39
CA ASN A 175 1.84 -18.03 30.54
C ASN A 175 2.96 -17.05 30.10
N LEU A 176 2.62 -15.77 30.03
CA LEU A 176 3.49 -14.71 29.53
C LEU A 176 4.83 -14.59 30.29
N GLU A 177 4.86 -14.86 31.60
CA GLU A 177 6.09 -14.80 32.39
C GLU A 177 7.15 -15.79 31.88
N SER A 178 6.71 -16.96 31.40
CA SER A 178 7.62 -17.97 30.83
C SER A 178 8.19 -17.59 29.47
N LEU A 179 7.59 -16.61 28.79
CA LEU A 179 8.02 -16.14 27.48
C LEU A 179 8.95 -14.93 27.57
N LEU A 180 8.96 -14.20 28.69
CA LEU A 180 9.90 -13.11 28.90
C LEU A 180 11.35 -13.60 28.72
N GLU A 181 12.20 -12.74 28.17
CA GLU A 181 13.62 -13.01 27.94
C GLU A 181 13.96 -14.11 26.91
N THR A 182 12.98 -14.85 26.40
CA THR A 182 13.17 -15.79 25.27
C THR A 182 13.46 -15.04 23.97
N ASP A 183 14.01 -15.73 22.95
CA ASP A 183 14.19 -15.12 21.63
C ASP A 183 12.84 -14.86 20.97
N ARG A 184 12.54 -13.59 20.71
CA ARG A 184 11.25 -13.16 20.17
C ARG A 184 11.01 -13.68 18.76
N HIS A 185 12.06 -13.97 17.99
CA HIS A 185 11.93 -14.42 16.61
C HIS A 185 11.04 -15.68 16.50
N ASN A 186 11.12 -16.57 17.50
CA ASN A 186 10.30 -17.80 17.56
C ASN A 186 8.78 -17.52 17.62
N TRP A 187 8.38 -16.33 18.08
CA TRP A 187 6.97 -15.93 18.23
C TRP A 187 6.52 -14.97 17.13
N LEU A 188 7.47 -14.37 16.42
CA LEU A 188 7.20 -13.58 15.22
C LEU A 188 7.06 -14.50 14.00
N LYS A 189 7.91 -15.52 13.89
CA LYS A 189 7.91 -16.48 12.78
C LYS A 189 7.54 -17.88 13.28
N ASN A 190 6.25 -18.10 13.53
CA ASN A 190 5.73 -19.35 14.06
C ASN A 190 4.76 -19.99 13.05
N ASP A 191 5.36 -20.46 11.96
CA ASP A 191 4.69 -21.11 10.83
C ASP A 191 3.68 -22.17 11.27
N ARG A 192 2.51 -22.20 10.60
CA ARG A 192 1.42 -23.18 10.85
C ARG A 192 0.91 -23.18 12.30
N PHE A 193 0.90 -22.01 12.95
CA PHE A 193 0.55 -21.87 14.37
C PHE A 193 -0.70 -22.65 14.81
N MET A 194 -1.81 -22.53 14.07
CA MET A 194 -3.07 -23.20 14.42
C MET A 194 -2.99 -24.73 14.41
N GLU A 195 -2.02 -25.31 13.69
CA GLU A 195 -1.88 -26.76 13.53
C GLU A 195 -0.97 -27.39 14.60
N LYS A 196 -0.37 -26.58 15.48
CA LYS A 196 0.58 -27.05 16.50
C LYS A 196 -0.08 -27.68 17.73
N GLY A 197 -1.41 -27.71 17.79
CA GLY A 197 -2.16 -28.32 18.90
C GLY A 197 -2.08 -27.54 20.22
N TYR A 198 -1.72 -26.26 20.16
CA TYR A 198 -1.73 -25.39 21.34
C TYR A 198 -3.15 -25.07 21.78
N ARG A 199 -3.31 -24.79 23.07
CA ARG A 199 -4.59 -24.43 23.68
C ARG A 199 -4.39 -23.41 24.78
N PHE A 200 -5.26 -22.43 24.84
CA PHE A 200 -5.11 -21.27 25.72
C PHE A 200 -6.31 -21.08 26.64
N THR A 201 -6.08 -20.43 27.77
CA THR A 201 -7.12 -19.90 28.68
C THR A 201 -7.52 -18.47 28.31
N ARG A 202 -6.66 -17.76 27.59
CA ARG A 202 -6.94 -16.50 26.88
C ARG A 202 -7.13 -16.79 25.40
N CYS A 203 -7.57 -15.81 24.60
CA CYS A 203 -7.56 -15.96 23.15
C CYS A 203 -6.28 -15.36 22.54
N VAL A 204 -5.61 -16.10 21.65
CA VAL A 204 -4.44 -15.62 20.92
C VAL A 204 -4.87 -15.22 19.51
N VAL A 205 -4.65 -13.96 19.14
CA VAL A 205 -4.88 -13.39 17.82
C VAL A 205 -3.53 -13.29 17.11
N ALA A 206 -3.43 -13.90 15.92
CA ALA A 206 -2.20 -13.96 15.15
C ALA A 206 -2.42 -13.64 13.67
N GLY A 207 -1.36 -13.16 13.02
CA GLY A 207 -1.24 -12.97 11.58
C GLY A 207 -0.28 -14.00 10.99
N HIS A 208 0.68 -13.53 10.20
CA HIS A 208 1.89 -14.24 9.74
C HIS A 208 1.69 -15.39 8.73
N TRP A 209 0.66 -16.22 8.94
CA TRP A 209 0.35 -17.36 8.12
C TRP A 209 -0.98 -17.16 7.42
N PRO A 210 -0.99 -16.98 6.09
CA PRO A 210 -2.23 -16.71 5.37
C PRO A 210 -3.28 -17.79 5.61
N VAL A 211 -4.50 -17.36 5.94
CA VAL A 211 -5.59 -18.25 6.34
C VAL A 211 -6.01 -19.23 5.23
N SER A 212 -5.77 -18.89 3.97
CA SER A 212 -6.01 -19.76 2.81
C SER A 212 -5.16 -21.04 2.85
N LEU A 213 -4.06 -21.05 3.60
CA LEU A 213 -3.18 -22.20 3.74
C LEU A 213 -3.64 -23.20 4.81
N TYR A 214 -4.62 -22.87 5.64
CA TYR A 214 -5.17 -23.78 6.66
C TYR A 214 -6.28 -24.71 6.14
N SER A 215 -6.82 -24.45 4.95
CA SER A 215 -7.87 -25.28 4.35
C SER A 215 -7.45 -25.77 2.97
N HIS A 216 -7.66 -27.06 2.71
CA HIS A 216 -7.53 -27.65 1.37
C HIS A 216 -8.88 -27.76 0.64
N GLU A 217 -9.99 -27.52 1.34
CA GLU A 217 -11.35 -27.71 0.78
C GLU A 217 -11.96 -26.43 0.23
N VAL A 218 -11.61 -25.29 0.83
CA VAL A 218 -12.14 -23.98 0.46
C VAL A 218 -11.03 -22.96 0.51
N GLU A 219 -10.76 -22.34 -0.62
CA GLU A 219 -9.93 -21.15 -0.67
C GLU A 219 -10.71 -19.96 -0.10
N GLN A 220 -10.33 -19.51 1.09
CA GLN A 220 -10.91 -18.36 1.76
C GLN A 220 -9.82 -17.48 2.36
N LEU A 221 -10.11 -16.19 2.44
CA LEU A 221 -9.21 -15.17 3.00
C LEU A 221 -9.78 -14.49 4.24
N ASN A 222 -10.91 -14.98 4.77
CA ASN A 222 -11.51 -14.47 6.00
C ASN A 222 -10.73 -14.96 7.24
N PRO A 223 -10.72 -14.18 8.34
CA PRO A 223 -10.18 -14.66 9.60
C PRO A 223 -10.80 -15.99 10.05
N VAL A 224 -9.94 -16.89 10.55
CA VAL A 224 -10.33 -18.23 11.01
C VAL A 224 -10.38 -18.24 12.54
N PHE A 225 -11.51 -18.66 13.09
CA PHE A 225 -11.77 -18.74 14.52
C PHE A 225 -11.72 -20.20 14.98
N ASP A 226 -10.73 -20.56 15.77
CA ASP A 226 -10.70 -21.81 16.52
C ASP A 226 -11.16 -21.56 17.95
N TYR A 227 -12.46 -21.75 18.17
CA TYR A 227 -13.09 -21.57 19.47
C TYR A 227 -12.64 -22.60 20.52
N ASN A 228 -12.19 -23.79 20.10
CA ASN A 228 -11.81 -24.86 21.02
C ASN A 228 -10.43 -24.61 21.63
N ASN A 229 -9.50 -24.18 20.78
CA ASN A 229 -8.14 -23.85 21.18
C ASN A 229 -7.96 -22.38 21.57
N ARG A 230 -8.97 -21.54 21.29
CA ARG A 230 -9.00 -20.09 21.52
C ARG A 230 -7.95 -19.34 20.71
N ILE A 231 -7.94 -19.60 19.41
CA ILE A 231 -7.02 -18.97 18.46
C ILE A 231 -7.83 -18.26 17.38
N ILE A 232 -7.40 -17.07 16.98
CA ILE A 232 -7.87 -16.38 15.78
C ILE A 232 -6.66 -16.13 14.88
N SER A 233 -6.69 -16.64 13.65
CA SER A 233 -5.73 -16.25 12.62
C SER A 233 -6.42 -15.32 11.63
N MET A 234 -5.74 -14.22 11.26
CA MET A 234 -6.37 -13.17 10.47
C MET A 234 -5.59 -12.69 9.25
N ASP A 235 -4.44 -13.28 8.96
CA ASP A 235 -3.67 -12.92 7.77
C ASP A 235 -4.44 -13.32 6.49
N GLY A 236 -4.88 -12.31 5.74
CA GLY A 236 -5.62 -12.47 4.48
C GLY A 236 -4.72 -12.57 3.25
N GLY A 237 -3.41 -12.71 3.42
CA GLY A 237 -2.42 -12.78 2.33
C GLY A 237 -2.16 -11.45 1.62
N CYS A 238 -2.40 -10.31 2.28
CA CYS A 238 -2.21 -8.98 1.70
C CYS A 238 -0.76 -8.77 1.23
N GLY A 239 -0.56 -8.42 -0.04
CA GLY A 239 0.79 -8.26 -0.62
C GLY A 239 1.58 -9.56 -0.82
N LEU A 240 1.02 -10.71 -0.42
CA LEU A 240 1.63 -12.04 -0.59
C LEU A 240 0.95 -12.86 -1.68
N GLN A 241 -0.38 -12.79 -1.75
CA GLN A 241 -1.19 -13.55 -2.68
C GLN A 241 -1.84 -12.60 -3.70
N ALA A 242 -1.89 -13.00 -4.96
CA ALA A 242 -2.47 -12.26 -6.07
C ALA A 242 -3.92 -11.86 -5.80
N ALA A 243 -4.66 -12.67 -5.03
CA ALA A 243 -6.03 -12.40 -4.63
C ALA A 243 -6.18 -11.92 -3.17
N GLY A 244 -5.07 -11.65 -2.49
CA GLY A 244 -4.99 -11.31 -1.07
C GLY A 244 -5.88 -10.13 -0.65
N GLN A 245 -6.18 -10.06 0.64
CA GLN A 245 -6.97 -8.97 1.23
C GLN A 245 -6.40 -8.56 2.58
N LEU A 246 -6.59 -7.29 2.97
CA LEU A 246 -6.34 -6.86 4.33
C LEU A 246 -7.60 -7.11 5.17
N ASN A 247 -7.44 -7.82 6.28
CA ASN A 247 -8.51 -8.12 7.23
C ASN A 247 -8.46 -7.22 8.46
N VAL A 248 -9.63 -7.00 9.06
CA VAL A 248 -9.75 -6.32 10.35
C VAL A 248 -10.76 -7.04 11.23
N LEU A 249 -10.42 -7.24 12.50
CA LEU A 249 -11.32 -7.71 13.55
C LEU A 249 -11.88 -6.52 14.32
N ILE A 250 -13.15 -6.61 14.70
CA ILE A 250 -13.87 -5.56 15.40
C ILE A 250 -14.42 -6.15 16.70
N PHE A 251 -13.88 -5.66 17.82
CA PHE A 251 -14.27 -6.03 19.17
C PHE A 251 -15.14 -4.90 19.74
N PRO A 252 -16.41 -5.16 20.10
CA PRO A 252 -17.25 -4.17 20.78
C PRO A 252 -16.69 -3.70 22.12
N ASP A 253 -15.97 -4.57 22.83
CA ASP A 253 -15.34 -4.35 24.14
C ASP A 253 -14.08 -5.24 24.32
N LYS A 254 -13.17 -4.89 25.23
CA LYS A 254 -11.97 -5.68 25.55
C LYS A 254 -12.25 -7.09 26.09
N ASP A 255 -13.41 -7.32 26.70
CA ASP A 255 -13.84 -8.58 27.31
C ASP A 255 -14.92 -9.30 26.47
N THR A 256 -15.14 -8.86 25.22
CA THR A 256 -16.09 -9.47 24.25
C THR A 256 -15.91 -10.99 24.17
N ASP A 257 -16.99 -11.78 24.03
CA ASP A 257 -16.88 -13.22 23.71
C ASP A 257 -16.40 -13.41 22.27
N MET A 258 -15.56 -14.42 21.99
CA MET A 258 -15.03 -14.64 20.64
C MET A 258 -16.10 -14.71 19.55
N ARG A 259 -17.33 -15.15 19.87
CA ARG A 259 -18.45 -15.26 18.92
C ARG A 259 -19.11 -13.93 18.57
N GLU A 260 -18.85 -12.89 19.34
CA GLU A 260 -19.38 -11.54 19.13
C GLU A 260 -18.39 -10.65 18.36
N ILE A 261 -17.16 -11.12 18.16
CA ILE A 261 -16.18 -10.45 17.30
C ILE A 261 -16.66 -10.54 15.86
N THR A 262 -16.73 -9.38 15.20
CA THR A 262 -17.04 -9.29 13.78
C THR A 262 -15.77 -8.94 13.00
N TYR A 263 -15.81 -9.06 11.68
CA TYR A 263 -14.67 -8.74 10.85
C TYR A 263 -15.10 -8.12 9.53
N GLU A 264 -14.18 -7.34 8.96
CA GLU A 264 -14.31 -6.74 7.64
C GLU A 264 -13.01 -6.92 6.87
N HIS A 265 -13.04 -6.65 5.58
CA HIS A 265 -11.87 -6.71 4.72
C HIS A 265 -11.90 -5.67 3.61
N TYR A 266 -10.72 -5.43 3.03
CA TYR A 266 -10.53 -4.63 1.83
C TYR A 266 -9.43 -5.24 0.97
N ASP A 267 -9.67 -5.32 -0.35
CA ASP A 267 -8.80 -5.99 -1.31
C ASP A 267 -8.51 -5.12 -2.56
N GLY A 268 -9.16 -3.96 -2.69
CA GLY A 268 -8.94 -3.02 -3.80
C GLY A 268 -9.44 -3.47 -5.17
N PHE A 269 -10.05 -4.65 -5.30
CA PHE A 269 -10.50 -5.14 -6.61
C PHE A 269 -11.83 -4.49 -7.05
N PRO A 270 -12.11 -4.42 -8.36
CA PRO A 270 -13.42 -4.04 -8.85
C PRO A 270 -14.52 -4.95 -8.30
N VAL A 271 -15.68 -4.37 -7.99
CA VAL A 271 -16.82 -5.15 -7.49
C VAL A 271 -17.89 -5.25 -8.57
N LEU A 272 -18.38 -6.47 -8.79
CA LEU A 272 -19.43 -6.81 -9.73
C LEU A 272 -20.71 -7.19 -8.97
N THR A 273 -21.85 -6.90 -9.57
CA THR A 273 -23.16 -7.36 -9.10
C THR A 273 -23.65 -8.49 -9.99
N ALA A 274 -23.80 -9.67 -9.41
CA ALA A 274 -24.36 -10.82 -10.10
C ALA A 274 -25.80 -10.55 -10.53
N LEU A 275 -26.15 -10.84 -11.79
CA LEU A 275 -27.52 -10.71 -12.31
C LEU A 275 -28.23 -12.06 -12.39
N GLU A 276 -27.48 -13.15 -12.31
CA GLU A 276 -27.96 -14.51 -12.48
C GLU A 276 -27.52 -15.40 -11.33
N ARG A 277 -28.33 -16.42 -11.04
CA ARG A 277 -28.01 -17.44 -10.05
C ARG A 277 -26.99 -18.43 -10.61
N GLN A 278 -26.07 -18.88 -9.77
CA GLN A 278 -25.14 -19.98 -10.04
C GLN A 278 -25.07 -20.91 -8.83
N GLU A 279 -25.10 -22.22 -9.07
CA GLU A 279 -24.91 -23.24 -8.04
C GLU A 279 -23.43 -23.50 -7.78
N LYS A 280 -23.09 -23.87 -6.55
CA LYS A 280 -21.72 -24.25 -6.19
C LYS A 280 -21.26 -25.47 -7.00
N THR A 281 -20.06 -25.39 -7.56
CA THR A 281 -19.34 -26.57 -8.08
C THR A 281 -18.01 -26.67 -7.34
N PRO A 282 -17.66 -27.82 -6.73
CA PRO A 282 -16.36 -27.97 -6.07
C PRO A 282 -15.22 -27.87 -7.08
N HIS A 283 -14.05 -27.43 -6.62
CA HIS A 283 -12.85 -27.42 -7.45
C HIS A 283 -12.43 -28.85 -7.82
N SER A 284 -11.85 -29.01 -9.00
CA SER A 284 -11.14 -30.24 -9.39
C SER A 284 -9.77 -30.33 -8.72
N LEU A 285 -9.13 -29.18 -8.46
CA LEU A 285 -7.86 -29.04 -7.78
C LEU A 285 -7.77 -27.65 -7.13
N TYR A 286 -7.19 -27.60 -5.93
CA TYR A 286 -6.73 -26.36 -5.32
C TYR A 286 -5.20 -26.40 -5.26
N ILE A 287 -4.55 -25.56 -6.06
CA ILE A 287 -3.09 -25.36 -6.03
C ILE A 287 -2.79 -24.39 -4.89
N GLN A 288 -1.85 -24.76 -4.02
CA GLN A 288 -1.41 -23.94 -2.90
C GLN A 288 0.09 -23.71 -2.95
N TYR A 289 0.54 -22.63 -2.31
CA TYR A 289 1.93 -22.17 -2.29
C TYR A 289 2.99 -23.29 -2.16
N PHE A 290 2.82 -24.24 -1.22
CA PHE A 290 3.78 -25.32 -0.96
C PHE A 290 3.78 -26.47 -1.99
N ASP A 291 2.79 -26.50 -2.89
CA ASP A 291 2.66 -27.45 -3.99
C ASP A 291 2.15 -26.67 -5.22
N SER A 292 2.97 -25.72 -5.68
CA SER A 292 2.61 -24.71 -6.67
C SER A 292 3.21 -24.95 -8.07
N GLU A 293 4.11 -25.91 -8.21
CA GLU A 293 4.83 -26.16 -9.47
C GLU A 293 3.92 -26.71 -10.57
N VAL A 294 4.04 -26.12 -11.76
CA VAL A 294 3.24 -26.49 -12.93
C VAL A 294 4.07 -26.56 -14.21
N GLU A 295 3.58 -27.31 -15.19
CA GLU A 295 4.04 -27.26 -16.57
C GLU A 295 3.05 -26.41 -17.39
N LYS A 296 3.54 -25.36 -18.05
CA LYS A 296 2.74 -24.52 -18.96
C LYS A 296 2.51 -25.26 -20.29
N LEU A 297 1.25 -25.40 -20.71
CA LEU A 297 0.88 -26.18 -21.90
C LEU A 297 0.37 -25.31 -23.06
N GLU A 298 -0.70 -24.56 -22.83
CA GLU A 298 -1.38 -23.72 -23.84
C GLU A 298 -1.76 -22.38 -23.21
N GLU A 299 -1.77 -21.31 -24.00
CA GLU A 299 -2.24 -19.98 -23.56
C GLU A 299 -3.25 -19.42 -24.58
N ARG A 300 -4.39 -18.94 -24.08
CA ARG A 300 -5.41 -18.24 -24.87
C ARG A 300 -6.29 -17.37 -23.98
N ASP A 301 -6.70 -16.22 -24.50
CA ASP A 301 -7.66 -15.31 -23.85
C ASP A 301 -7.35 -14.97 -22.37
N GLY A 302 -6.06 -14.70 -22.09
CA GLY A 302 -5.57 -14.39 -20.74
C GLY A 302 -5.59 -15.58 -19.75
N MET A 303 -5.84 -16.78 -20.25
CA MET A 303 -5.82 -18.02 -19.48
C MET A 303 -4.69 -18.92 -19.96
N ILE A 304 -4.08 -19.65 -19.03
CA ILE A 304 -3.05 -20.64 -19.31
C ILE A 304 -3.57 -22.00 -18.86
N LEU A 305 -3.56 -22.97 -19.77
CA LEU A 305 -3.71 -24.37 -19.44
C LEU A 305 -2.36 -24.84 -18.88
N CYS A 306 -2.38 -25.35 -17.67
CA CYS A 306 -1.20 -25.93 -17.05
C CYS A 306 -1.48 -27.32 -16.51
N ARG A 307 -0.42 -28.12 -16.39
CA ARG A 307 -0.43 -29.39 -15.66
C ARG A 307 0.24 -29.22 -14.32
N HIS A 308 -0.49 -29.45 -13.25
CA HIS A 308 0.07 -29.45 -11.90
C HIS A 308 1.00 -30.66 -11.72
N LEU A 309 2.24 -30.42 -11.27
CA LEU A 309 3.27 -31.46 -11.29
C LEU A 309 2.99 -32.59 -10.31
N SER A 310 2.47 -32.31 -9.12
CA SER A 310 2.21 -33.36 -8.11
C SER A 310 0.94 -34.16 -8.41
N SER A 311 -0.16 -33.49 -8.77
CA SER A 311 -1.45 -34.17 -9.02
C SER A 311 -1.62 -34.70 -10.44
N LYS A 312 -0.79 -34.26 -11.39
CA LYS A 312 -0.90 -34.54 -12.84
C LYS A 312 -2.20 -34.06 -13.49
N LYS A 313 -3.03 -33.30 -12.77
CA LYS A 313 -4.27 -32.72 -13.30
C LYS A 313 -3.94 -31.51 -14.15
N GLU A 314 -4.76 -31.31 -15.17
CA GLU A 314 -4.72 -30.15 -16.05
C GLU A 314 -5.91 -29.25 -15.75
N LEU A 315 -5.67 -27.95 -15.67
CA LEU A 315 -6.70 -26.94 -15.41
C LEU A 315 -6.30 -25.60 -16.04
N TRP A 316 -7.33 -24.81 -16.36
CA TRP A 316 -7.16 -23.45 -16.83
C TRP A 316 -7.01 -22.51 -15.64
N VAL A 317 -5.98 -21.68 -15.69
CA VAL A 317 -5.62 -20.72 -14.64
C VAL A 317 -5.44 -19.35 -15.28
N PRO A 318 -5.95 -18.25 -14.70
CA PRO A 318 -5.70 -16.91 -15.23
C PRO A 318 -4.20 -16.59 -15.23
N SER A 319 -3.71 -15.98 -16.30
CA SER A 319 -2.27 -15.73 -16.48
C SER A 319 -1.66 -14.87 -15.38
N CYS A 320 -2.46 -14.00 -14.74
CA CYS A 320 -2.03 -13.16 -13.62
C CYS A 320 -1.67 -13.93 -12.33
N PHE A 321 -1.98 -15.23 -12.23
CA PHE A 321 -1.57 -16.08 -11.10
C PHE A 321 -0.24 -16.81 -11.37
N PHE A 322 0.31 -16.74 -12.59
CA PHE A 322 1.58 -17.39 -12.89
C PHE A 322 2.76 -16.51 -12.51
N TYR A 323 3.77 -17.15 -11.94
CA TYR A 323 5.09 -16.58 -11.78
C TYR A 323 6.15 -17.63 -12.10
N GLN A 324 7.37 -17.16 -12.34
CA GLN A 324 8.50 -18.01 -12.63
C GLN A 324 9.57 -17.79 -11.55
N GLU A 325 10.12 -18.87 -11.02
CA GLU A 325 11.26 -18.79 -10.11
C GLU A 325 12.58 -18.63 -10.87
N ASP A 326 13.65 -18.28 -10.15
CA ASP A 326 14.99 -18.03 -10.71
C ASP A 326 15.59 -19.24 -11.45
N ASN A 327 15.18 -20.45 -11.08
CA ASN A 327 15.57 -21.70 -11.72
C ASN A 327 14.81 -21.96 -13.04
N GLY A 328 13.85 -21.11 -13.41
CA GLY A 328 13.00 -21.23 -14.58
C GLY A 328 11.75 -22.10 -14.41
N SER A 329 11.47 -22.66 -13.23
CA SER A 329 10.23 -23.41 -12.98
C SER A 329 9.03 -22.47 -12.96
N TRP A 330 7.92 -22.94 -13.52
CA TRP A 330 6.65 -22.22 -13.51
C TRP A 330 5.85 -22.62 -12.28
N HIS A 331 5.27 -21.61 -11.65
CA HIS A 331 4.43 -21.76 -10.47
C HIS A 331 3.12 -21.03 -10.68
N VAL A 332 2.11 -21.49 -9.97
CA VAL A 332 0.81 -20.86 -9.85
C VAL A 332 0.63 -20.46 -8.39
N ASP A 333 0.33 -19.18 -8.14
CA ASP A 333 -0.12 -18.70 -6.84
C ASP A 333 -1.42 -19.42 -6.44
N ASN A 334 -1.87 -19.29 -5.20
CA ASN A 334 -3.06 -19.96 -4.69
C ASN A 334 -4.24 -19.79 -5.65
N TYR A 335 -4.74 -20.92 -6.15
CA TYR A 335 -5.79 -20.93 -7.17
C TYR A 335 -6.58 -22.24 -7.18
N ASN A 336 -7.89 -22.11 -7.33
CA ASN A 336 -8.80 -23.22 -7.54
C ASN A 336 -9.79 -22.94 -8.68
N ASP A 337 -10.34 -23.99 -9.28
CA ASP A 337 -11.30 -23.91 -10.39
C ASP A 337 -12.76 -24.11 -9.96
N ALA A 338 -13.08 -23.94 -8.67
CA ALA A 338 -14.46 -24.06 -8.17
C ALA A 338 -15.37 -23.01 -8.80
N ALA A 339 -16.67 -23.32 -8.88
CA ALA A 339 -17.71 -22.34 -9.16
C ALA A 339 -18.35 -21.88 -7.84
N LEU A 340 -18.44 -20.57 -7.64
CA LEU A 340 -19.10 -19.97 -6.49
C LEU A 340 -20.61 -20.26 -6.50
N GLU A 341 -21.18 -20.48 -5.32
CA GLU A 341 -22.62 -20.29 -5.14
C GLU A 341 -22.90 -18.78 -5.20
N VAL A 342 -23.83 -18.35 -6.06
CA VAL A 342 -24.16 -16.94 -6.27
C VAL A 342 -25.65 -16.79 -6.53
N ASN A 343 -26.28 -15.79 -5.92
CA ASN A 343 -27.64 -15.34 -6.19
C ASN A 343 -27.62 -13.96 -6.87
N PRO A 344 -28.66 -13.60 -7.65
CA PRO A 344 -28.80 -12.25 -8.17
C PRO A 344 -28.74 -11.19 -7.06
N GLY A 345 -27.96 -10.14 -7.28
CA GLY A 345 -27.69 -9.06 -6.31
C GLY A 345 -26.46 -9.29 -5.44
N ASP A 346 -25.89 -10.49 -5.41
CA ASP A 346 -24.63 -10.73 -4.72
C ASP A 346 -23.49 -9.90 -5.32
N ARG A 347 -22.56 -9.51 -4.46
CA ARG A 347 -21.38 -8.73 -4.82
C ARG A 347 -20.17 -9.66 -4.93
N ILE A 348 -19.42 -9.53 -6.02
CA ILE A 348 -18.22 -10.32 -6.30
C ILE A 348 -17.06 -9.36 -6.47
N SER A 349 -16.05 -9.49 -5.63
CA SER A 349 -14.78 -8.76 -5.77
C SER A 349 -13.92 -9.47 -6.83
N ALA A 350 -13.83 -8.87 -8.01
CA ALA A 350 -13.33 -9.47 -9.24
C ALA A 350 -11.81 -9.38 -9.34
N VAL A 351 -11.13 -10.52 -9.20
CA VAL A 351 -9.67 -10.61 -9.34
C VAL A 351 -9.29 -10.69 -10.82
N TYR A 352 -10.04 -11.46 -11.59
CA TYR A 352 -9.83 -11.63 -13.02
C TYR A 352 -11.16 -11.87 -13.73
N CYS A 353 -11.42 -11.17 -14.83
CA CYS A 353 -12.55 -11.50 -15.68
C CYS A 353 -12.14 -11.55 -17.16
N ASN A 354 -12.83 -12.40 -17.91
CA ASN A 354 -12.76 -12.45 -19.37
C ASN A 354 -14.17 -12.70 -19.95
N ALA A 355 -14.25 -13.00 -21.25
CA ALA A 355 -15.51 -13.25 -21.91
C ALA A 355 -16.27 -14.49 -21.38
N SER A 356 -15.57 -15.42 -20.72
CA SER A 356 -16.13 -16.68 -20.22
C SER A 356 -16.68 -16.57 -18.80
N GLY A 357 -16.26 -15.56 -18.03
CA GLY A 357 -16.71 -15.38 -16.65
C GLY A 357 -15.74 -14.52 -15.85
N CYS A 358 -15.97 -14.49 -14.54
CA CYS A 358 -15.11 -13.77 -13.60
C CYS A 358 -14.70 -14.66 -12.43
N TYR A 359 -13.40 -14.72 -12.17
CA TYR A 359 -12.81 -15.28 -10.96
C TYR A 359 -12.70 -14.19 -9.89
N GLY A 360 -13.26 -14.46 -8.72
CA GLY A 360 -13.31 -13.45 -7.67
C GLY A 360 -13.76 -13.98 -6.33
N LYS A 361 -14.01 -13.05 -5.42
CA LYS A 361 -14.38 -13.34 -4.04
C LYS A 361 -15.83 -12.97 -3.78
N ARG A 362 -16.59 -13.89 -3.20
CA ARG A 362 -17.88 -13.61 -2.55
C ARG A 362 -17.71 -13.86 -1.05
N ASN A 363 -17.83 -12.80 -0.24
CA ASN A 363 -17.62 -12.86 1.21
C ASN A 363 -16.29 -13.55 1.59
N GLY A 364 -15.20 -13.17 0.91
CA GLY A 364 -13.86 -13.73 1.15
C GLY A 364 -13.61 -15.16 0.68
N ILE A 365 -14.58 -15.84 0.05
CA ILE A 365 -14.42 -17.17 -0.56
C ILE A 365 -14.16 -17.01 -2.07
N LEU A 366 -13.14 -17.68 -2.59
CA LEU A 366 -12.73 -17.59 -3.99
C LEU A 366 -13.40 -18.64 -4.89
N GLY A 367 -13.66 -18.24 -6.13
CA GLY A 367 -14.10 -19.12 -7.20
C GLY A 367 -14.60 -18.37 -8.42
N TRP A 368 -15.05 -19.12 -9.42
CA TRP A 368 -15.60 -18.61 -10.66
C TRP A 368 -17.08 -18.27 -10.57
N TYR A 369 -17.46 -17.19 -11.24
CA TYR A 369 -18.83 -16.86 -11.60
C TYR A 369 -18.95 -16.69 -13.12
N TYR A 370 -19.80 -17.50 -13.73
CA TYR A 370 -19.99 -17.58 -15.18
C TYR A 370 -21.29 -16.90 -15.65
N GLY A 371 -22.11 -16.41 -14.72
CA GLY A 371 -23.36 -15.71 -15.03
C GLY A 371 -23.14 -14.27 -15.49
N ARG A 372 -24.20 -13.64 -15.99
CA ARG A 372 -24.15 -12.20 -16.31
C ARG A 372 -23.97 -11.37 -15.06
N PHE A 373 -23.18 -10.31 -15.17
CA PHE A 373 -22.98 -9.33 -14.11
C PHE A 373 -23.13 -7.91 -14.65
N ALA A 374 -23.48 -6.99 -13.76
CA ALA A 374 -23.29 -5.56 -13.96
C ALA A 374 -22.04 -5.15 -13.18
N GLU A 375 -21.21 -4.27 -13.74
CA GLU A 375 -20.20 -3.60 -12.94
C GLU A 375 -20.92 -2.82 -11.83
N THR A 376 -20.62 -3.14 -10.57
CA THR A 376 -21.12 -2.31 -9.49
C THR A 376 -20.33 -1.01 -9.58
N GLN A 377 -21.03 0.11 -9.78
CA GLN A 377 -20.44 1.44 -9.59
C GLN A 377 -19.99 1.57 -8.12
N MET A 378 -18.81 1.03 -7.79
CA MET A 378 -18.05 1.34 -6.57
C MET A 378 -17.08 2.47 -6.83
N SER A 379 -17.65 3.50 -7.42
CA SER A 379 -17.36 4.92 -7.26
C SER A 379 -18.56 5.56 -7.95
N PRO A 380 -19.08 6.72 -7.49
CA PRO A 380 -19.90 7.52 -8.40
C PRO A 380 -19.14 7.57 -9.73
N PRO A 381 -19.81 7.42 -10.90
CA PRO A 381 -19.12 7.49 -12.18
C PRO A 381 -18.14 8.65 -12.10
N MET A 382 -16.85 8.40 -12.38
CA MET A 382 -15.82 9.43 -12.35
C MET A 382 -16.40 10.61 -13.13
N ARG A 383 -16.71 11.66 -12.39
CA ARG A 383 -17.46 12.80 -12.89
C ARG A 383 -16.72 14.00 -12.39
N LEU A 384 -16.48 14.92 -13.30
CA LEU A 384 -15.95 16.20 -12.94
C LEU A 384 -16.98 16.96 -12.09
N MET A 385 -16.69 17.12 -10.81
CA MET A 385 -17.54 17.77 -9.83
C MET A 385 -17.08 19.22 -9.60
N PRO A 386 -17.99 20.21 -9.58
CA PRO A 386 -17.61 21.61 -9.36
C PRO A 386 -17.22 21.86 -7.90
N GLY A 387 -16.17 22.64 -7.68
CA GLY A 387 -15.74 23.12 -6.36
C GLY A 387 -15.10 22.05 -5.48
N ARG A 388 -15.10 22.27 -4.16
CA ARG A 388 -14.51 21.36 -3.17
C ARG A 388 -15.30 20.05 -3.01
N PRO A 389 -14.64 18.93 -2.67
CA PRO A 389 -15.33 17.70 -2.30
C PRO A 389 -16.16 17.85 -1.01
N LYS A 390 -17.29 17.14 -0.92
CA LYS A 390 -18.23 17.25 0.22
C LYS A 390 -17.77 16.54 1.51
N GLU A 391 -16.85 15.58 1.41
CA GLU A 391 -16.39 14.72 2.52
C GLU A 391 -15.07 15.25 3.11
N GLU A 392 -15.11 16.42 3.74
CA GLU A 392 -13.90 17.13 4.19
C GLU A 392 -13.16 16.49 5.36
N LYS A 393 -13.86 15.75 6.24
CA LYS A 393 -13.25 15.19 7.46
C LYS A 393 -12.36 13.97 7.19
N GLU A 394 -12.43 13.41 5.99
CA GLU A 394 -11.79 12.15 5.59
C GLU A 394 -10.58 12.35 4.67
N ARG A 395 -10.27 13.61 4.35
CA ARG A 395 -9.20 14.02 3.42
C ARG A 395 -7.95 14.46 4.14
N MET A 396 -6.80 14.24 3.51
CA MET A 396 -5.52 14.60 4.10
C MET A 396 -5.45 16.11 4.35
N THR A 397 -4.78 16.53 5.42
CA THR A 397 -4.63 17.96 5.76
C THR A 397 -4.05 18.77 4.59
N ARG A 398 -3.07 18.20 3.86
CA ARG A 398 -2.45 18.82 2.68
C ARG A 398 -3.41 19.02 1.51
N GLU A 399 -4.31 18.07 1.27
CA GLU A 399 -5.32 18.16 0.22
C GLU A 399 -6.35 19.25 0.54
N ARG A 400 -6.84 19.26 1.78
CA ARG A 400 -7.79 20.27 2.26
C ARG A 400 -7.22 21.68 2.17
N ALA A 401 -5.92 21.86 2.47
CA ALA A 401 -5.25 23.15 2.37
C ALA A 401 -5.31 23.73 0.95
N VAL A 402 -5.20 22.88 -0.09
CA VAL A 402 -5.33 23.32 -1.49
C VAL A 402 -6.73 23.86 -1.76
N TYR A 403 -7.79 23.16 -1.32
CA TYR A 403 -9.16 23.64 -1.49
C TYR A 403 -9.43 24.93 -0.71
N ASP A 404 -8.94 25.02 0.53
CA ASP A 404 -9.09 26.23 1.34
C ASP A 404 -8.39 27.44 0.71
N LEU A 405 -7.25 27.24 0.04
CA LEU A 405 -6.57 28.27 -0.75
C LEU A 405 -7.44 28.72 -1.93
N LEU A 406 -7.95 27.79 -2.74
CA LEU A 406 -8.74 28.08 -3.93
C LEU A 406 -10.04 28.81 -3.58
N ASP A 407 -10.74 28.35 -2.54
CA ASP A 407 -11.97 28.95 -2.04
C ASP A 407 -11.73 30.36 -1.50
N ARG A 408 -10.67 30.56 -0.70
CA ARG A 408 -10.27 31.87 -0.17
C ARG A 408 -9.98 32.87 -1.29
N LEU A 409 -9.40 32.42 -2.40
CA LEU A 409 -9.13 33.24 -3.57
C LEU A 409 -10.38 33.41 -4.46
N GLY A 410 -11.47 32.71 -4.20
CA GLY A 410 -12.66 32.73 -5.05
C GLY A 410 -12.35 32.24 -6.47
N ILE A 411 -11.54 31.19 -6.59
CA ILE A 411 -11.19 30.56 -7.86
C ILE A 411 -12.21 29.45 -8.14
N SER A 412 -12.77 29.45 -9.34
CA SER A 412 -13.66 28.36 -9.77
C SER A 412 -12.82 27.19 -10.26
N TYR A 413 -13.07 26.00 -9.71
CA TYR A 413 -12.37 24.78 -10.09
C TYR A 413 -13.34 23.61 -10.12
N SER A 414 -12.87 22.48 -10.64
CA SER A 414 -13.57 21.22 -10.53
C SER A 414 -12.61 20.13 -10.08
N HIS A 415 -13.11 19.08 -9.46
CA HIS A 415 -12.33 17.94 -9.02
C HIS A 415 -12.92 16.64 -9.55
N ILE A 416 -12.09 15.61 -9.54
CA ILE A 416 -12.47 14.23 -9.75
C ILE A 416 -11.74 13.41 -8.70
N ASP A 417 -12.47 12.58 -7.97
CA ASP A 417 -11.89 11.60 -7.06
C ASP A 417 -11.68 10.28 -7.80
N HIS A 418 -10.53 9.69 -7.59
CA HIS A 418 -10.14 8.44 -8.22
C HIS A 418 -9.22 7.67 -7.28
N GLN A 419 -9.16 6.35 -7.46
CA GLN A 419 -8.06 5.59 -6.87
C GLN A 419 -6.73 6.02 -7.52
N GLU A 420 -5.61 5.73 -6.87
CA GLU A 420 -4.30 6.03 -7.48
C GLU A 420 -4.20 5.36 -8.86
N ALA A 421 -3.99 6.17 -9.89
CA ALA A 421 -3.92 5.68 -11.26
C ALA A 421 -2.53 5.08 -11.53
N ARG A 422 -2.41 3.77 -11.30
CA ARG A 422 -1.16 3.02 -11.52
C ARG A 422 -1.04 2.39 -12.91
N THR A 423 -2.09 2.47 -13.72
CA THR A 423 -2.12 1.93 -15.09
C THR A 423 -2.36 3.04 -16.11
N LEU A 424 -1.78 2.91 -17.30
CA LEU A 424 -1.98 3.86 -18.40
C LEU A 424 -3.47 4.06 -18.72
N LYS A 425 -4.25 2.98 -18.71
CA LYS A 425 -5.70 3.01 -18.95
C LYS A 425 -6.47 3.81 -17.88
N ALA A 426 -6.05 3.72 -16.61
CA ALA A 426 -6.68 4.51 -15.54
C ALA A 426 -6.34 5.99 -15.67
N CYS A 427 -5.11 6.33 -16.07
CA CYS A 427 -4.73 7.72 -16.38
C CYS A 427 -5.53 8.27 -17.56
N GLU A 428 -5.63 7.51 -18.66
CA GLU A 428 -6.40 7.92 -19.86
C GLU A 428 -7.87 8.24 -19.52
N GLN A 429 -8.51 7.44 -18.65
CA GLN A 429 -9.88 7.70 -18.21
C GLN A 429 -10.00 8.99 -17.39
N ILE A 430 -9.04 9.29 -16.52
CA ILE A 430 -9.02 10.53 -15.74
C ILE A 430 -8.80 11.73 -16.67
N ASP A 431 -7.90 11.58 -17.64
CA ASP A 431 -7.54 12.61 -18.61
C ASP A 431 -8.74 12.98 -19.50
N GLU A 432 -9.47 11.99 -20.00
CA GLU A 432 -10.70 12.18 -20.79
C GLU A 432 -11.78 12.95 -19.99
N ILE A 433 -11.89 12.72 -18.69
CA ILE A 433 -12.94 13.34 -17.85
C ILE A 433 -12.54 14.74 -17.38
N LEU A 434 -11.24 14.97 -17.14
CA LEU A 434 -10.72 16.29 -16.81
C LEU A 434 -10.87 17.26 -17.98
N ASP A 435 -10.67 16.82 -19.23
CA ASP A 435 -10.72 17.70 -20.41
C ASP A 435 -9.84 18.94 -20.19
N ALA A 436 -8.55 18.69 -19.92
CA ALA A 436 -7.55 19.69 -19.58
C ALA A 436 -6.15 19.23 -19.99
N VAL A 437 -5.21 20.17 -20.15
CA VAL A 437 -3.82 19.81 -20.39
C VAL A 437 -3.25 19.19 -19.12
N ILE A 438 -2.94 17.89 -19.18
CA ILE A 438 -2.38 17.15 -18.05
C ILE A 438 -0.92 17.51 -17.90
N CYS A 439 -0.61 18.07 -16.74
CA CYS A 439 0.72 18.55 -16.45
C CYS A 439 1.44 17.60 -15.50
N LYS A 440 2.62 17.12 -15.91
CA LYS A 440 3.55 16.50 -14.98
C LYS A 440 4.44 17.55 -14.36
N ASN A 441 4.76 17.33 -13.09
CA ASN A 441 5.59 18.22 -12.31
C ASN A 441 6.90 17.50 -11.95
N LEU A 442 8.03 18.06 -12.37
CA LEU A 442 9.36 17.52 -12.06
C LEU A 442 10.05 18.46 -11.07
N PHE A 443 10.43 17.91 -9.92
CA PHE A 443 11.15 18.67 -8.91
C PHE A 443 12.66 18.50 -9.10
N LEU A 444 13.34 19.62 -9.35
CA LEU A 444 14.73 19.67 -9.81
C LEU A 444 15.58 20.54 -8.88
N ARG A 445 16.89 20.31 -8.89
CA ARG A 445 17.88 21.16 -8.22
C ARG A 445 19.10 21.38 -9.09
N ASN A 446 19.84 22.44 -8.78
CA ASN A 446 21.20 22.57 -9.27
C ASN A 446 22.13 21.55 -8.57
N GLN A 447 23.33 21.34 -9.13
CA GLN A 447 24.29 20.37 -8.62
C GLN A 447 24.65 20.57 -7.13
N GLN A 448 24.69 21.83 -6.67
CA GLN A 448 25.05 22.20 -5.30
C GLN A 448 23.87 22.16 -4.31
N ALA A 449 22.64 21.87 -4.77
CA ALA A 449 21.42 21.88 -3.97
C ALA A 449 21.16 23.23 -3.26
N THR A 450 21.53 24.33 -3.92
CA THR A 450 21.31 25.71 -3.43
C THR A 450 20.19 26.43 -4.16
N ARG A 451 19.68 25.86 -5.26
CA ARG A 451 18.53 26.36 -6.01
C ARG A 451 17.67 25.20 -6.44
N PHE A 452 16.37 25.34 -6.24
CA PHE A 452 15.37 24.33 -6.55
C PHE A 452 14.37 24.88 -7.57
N TYR A 453 13.85 23.97 -8.40
CA TYR A 453 12.93 24.31 -9.47
C TYR A 453 11.80 23.29 -9.51
N LEU A 454 10.59 23.77 -9.73
CA LEU A 454 9.45 22.92 -10.05
C LEU A 454 9.11 23.14 -11.52
N LEU A 455 9.34 22.13 -12.36
CA LEU A 455 9.02 22.19 -13.79
C LEU A 455 7.63 21.61 -14.04
N MET A 456 6.73 22.45 -14.55
CA MET A 456 5.42 22.06 -15.06
C MET A 456 5.52 21.91 -16.59
N MET A 457 5.20 20.73 -17.12
CA MET A 457 5.26 20.42 -18.56
C MET A 457 4.14 19.44 -18.98
N PRO A 458 3.78 19.33 -20.28
CA PRO A 458 2.80 18.35 -20.73
C PRO A 458 3.20 16.90 -20.35
N GLY A 459 2.22 16.10 -19.96
CA GLY A 459 2.43 14.74 -19.45
C GLY A 459 3.16 13.80 -20.42
N ASP A 460 2.82 13.88 -21.70
CA ASP A 460 3.33 13.08 -22.82
C ASP A 460 4.73 13.51 -23.32
N LYS A 461 5.11 14.77 -23.07
CA LYS A 461 6.36 15.34 -23.59
C LYS A 461 7.61 14.83 -22.84
N LYS A 462 8.64 14.36 -23.56
CA LYS A 462 9.86 13.85 -22.91
C LYS A 462 10.71 14.97 -22.29
N PHE A 463 11.26 14.72 -21.10
CA PHE A 463 12.10 15.70 -20.39
C PHE A 463 13.60 15.45 -20.63
N LYS A 464 14.34 16.51 -20.97
CA LYS A 464 15.81 16.49 -21.08
C LYS A 464 16.44 17.66 -20.31
N THR A 465 17.23 17.34 -19.28
CA THR A 465 17.89 18.33 -18.39
C THR A 465 18.80 19.34 -19.10
N LYS A 466 19.37 18.99 -20.26
CA LYS A 466 20.24 19.89 -21.05
C LYS A 466 19.50 21.10 -21.65
N GLU A 467 18.19 20.98 -21.86
CA GLU A 467 17.38 22.03 -22.49
C GLU A 467 17.09 23.19 -21.54
N LEU A 468 16.94 22.90 -20.24
CA LEU A 468 16.62 23.90 -19.22
C LEU A 468 17.81 24.74 -18.77
N SER A 469 18.94 24.08 -18.47
CA SER A 469 20.02 24.69 -17.68
C SER A 469 20.50 26.04 -18.26
N LYS A 470 20.55 26.15 -19.60
CA LYS A 470 20.93 27.39 -20.30
C LYS A 470 19.87 28.49 -20.24
N GLN A 471 18.58 28.13 -20.31
CA GLN A 471 17.47 29.10 -20.34
C GLN A 471 17.32 29.82 -19.00
N ILE A 472 17.58 29.13 -17.89
CA ILE A 472 17.43 29.66 -16.54
C ILE A 472 18.76 30.10 -15.91
N GLY A 473 19.86 30.13 -16.68
CA GLY A 473 21.18 30.53 -16.19
C GLY A 473 21.71 29.67 -15.03
N SER A 474 21.36 28.38 -14.98
CA SER A 474 21.72 27.47 -13.90
C SER A 474 22.83 26.50 -14.34
N ALA A 475 23.63 26.05 -13.37
CA ALA A 475 24.44 24.85 -13.52
C ALA A 475 23.54 23.64 -13.86
N ARG A 476 24.16 22.55 -14.35
CA ARG A 476 23.46 21.32 -14.73
C ARG A 476 22.44 20.91 -13.66
N LEU A 477 21.21 20.69 -14.10
CA LEU A 477 20.11 20.25 -13.24
C LEU A 477 20.10 18.74 -13.07
N SER A 478 19.65 18.32 -11.90
CA SER A 478 19.30 16.94 -11.55
C SER A 478 17.94 16.92 -10.85
N PHE A 479 17.30 15.76 -10.75
CA PHE A 479 16.13 15.60 -9.88
C PHE A 479 16.52 15.89 -8.43
N ALA A 480 15.66 16.62 -7.73
CA ALA A 480 15.83 16.88 -6.31
C ALA A 480 15.33 15.69 -5.50
N GLU A 481 16.02 15.42 -4.40
CA GLU A 481 15.72 14.34 -3.47
C GLU A 481 14.37 14.61 -2.78
N SER A 482 13.67 13.52 -2.41
CA SER A 482 12.33 13.62 -1.82
C SER A 482 12.28 14.43 -0.51
N GLU A 483 13.38 14.49 0.23
CA GLU A 483 13.51 15.31 1.44
C GLU A 483 13.24 16.79 1.15
N TYR A 484 13.83 17.33 0.07
CA TYR A 484 13.60 18.74 -0.29
C TYR A 484 12.17 18.96 -0.77
N MET A 485 11.56 17.96 -1.40
CA MET A 485 10.17 18.01 -1.82
C MET A 485 9.23 18.06 -0.61
N GLU A 486 9.45 17.20 0.38
CA GLU A 486 8.68 17.19 1.62
C GLU A 486 8.94 18.48 2.43
N ARG A 487 10.20 18.92 2.49
CA ARG A 487 10.60 20.13 3.22
C ARG A 487 10.00 21.41 2.65
N PHE A 488 10.06 21.59 1.33
CA PHE A 488 9.64 22.84 0.69
C PHE A 488 8.20 22.80 0.21
N LEU A 489 7.75 21.67 -0.33
CA LEU A 489 6.43 21.55 -0.95
C LEU A 489 5.43 20.78 -0.07
N HIS A 490 5.89 20.11 0.99
CA HIS A 490 5.06 19.25 1.85
C HIS A 490 4.29 18.18 1.04
N ILE A 491 5.00 17.63 0.05
CA ILE A 491 4.51 16.62 -0.88
C ILE A 491 5.49 15.43 -0.90
N SER A 492 4.92 14.24 -1.00
CA SER A 492 5.65 12.99 -1.17
C SER A 492 5.76 12.60 -2.66
N PRO A 493 6.77 11.82 -3.07
CA PRO A 493 6.91 11.32 -4.44
C PRO A 493 5.62 10.67 -4.98
N GLY A 494 5.34 10.85 -6.27
CA GLY A 494 4.09 10.38 -6.89
C GLY A 494 2.90 11.32 -6.75
N SER A 495 2.97 12.35 -5.89
CA SER A 495 1.93 13.40 -5.73
C SER A 495 2.41 14.81 -6.11
N VAL A 496 3.50 14.92 -6.88
CA VAL A 496 4.14 16.20 -7.22
C VAL A 496 3.16 17.10 -7.96
N SER A 497 2.92 18.28 -7.40
CA SER A 497 1.94 19.24 -7.92
C SER A 497 2.44 20.67 -7.80
N VAL A 498 2.09 21.50 -8.79
CA VAL A 498 2.26 22.96 -8.75
C VAL A 498 1.60 23.59 -7.52
N MET A 499 0.52 22.99 -7.01
CA MET A 499 -0.15 23.47 -5.79
C MET A 499 0.74 23.35 -4.54
N GLY A 500 1.77 22.51 -4.56
CA GLY A 500 2.73 22.37 -3.47
C GLY A 500 3.51 23.65 -3.15
N LEU A 501 3.64 24.56 -4.12
CA LEU A 501 4.30 25.86 -3.91
C LEU A 501 3.62 26.68 -2.81
N MET A 502 2.34 26.41 -2.51
CA MET A 502 1.67 27.07 -1.39
C MET A 502 2.33 26.80 -0.03
N ASN A 503 3.13 25.73 0.07
CA ASN A 503 3.85 25.33 1.28
C ASN A 503 5.27 25.88 1.32
N ASP A 504 5.80 26.40 0.21
CA ASP A 504 7.14 26.97 0.12
C ASP A 504 7.15 28.41 0.65
N LYS A 505 7.17 28.55 1.98
CA LYS A 505 7.07 29.83 2.68
C LYS A 505 8.34 30.70 2.63
N GLU A 506 9.44 30.11 2.17
CA GLU A 506 10.75 30.75 2.12
C GLU A 506 11.22 30.99 0.68
N ASP A 507 10.32 30.86 -0.30
CA ASP A 507 10.55 31.09 -1.73
C ASP A 507 11.77 30.34 -2.27
N GLN A 508 11.95 29.08 -1.84
CA GLN A 508 13.12 28.25 -2.16
C GLN A 508 13.03 27.60 -3.55
N VAL A 509 11.81 27.48 -4.10
CA VAL A 509 11.51 26.74 -5.31
C VAL A 509 11.00 27.68 -6.41
N GLN A 510 11.75 27.79 -7.51
CA GLN A 510 11.33 28.55 -8.68
C GLN A 510 10.44 27.71 -9.61
N LEU A 511 9.23 28.17 -9.90
CA LEU A 511 8.35 27.55 -10.90
C LEU A 511 8.87 27.81 -12.32
N LEU A 512 8.96 26.76 -13.12
CA LEU A 512 9.23 26.78 -14.55
C LEU A 512 8.03 26.19 -15.28
N ILE A 513 7.53 26.86 -16.32
CA ILE A 513 6.38 26.38 -17.11
C ILE A 513 6.81 26.22 -18.56
N ASP A 514 6.61 25.03 -19.12
CA ASP A 514 6.81 24.78 -20.54
C ASP A 514 5.80 25.57 -21.39
N ARG A 515 6.28 26.24 -22.43
CA ARG A 515 5.44 27.06 -23.33
C ARG A 515 4.29 26.30 -23.96
N ASP A 516 4.41 24.99 -24.17
CA ASP A 516 3.33 24.17 -24.74
C ASP A 516 2.08 24.12 -23.86
N ILE A 517 2.18 24.44 -22.56
CA ILE A 517 1.01 24.53 -21.67
C ILE A 517 0.17 25.77 -21.98
N GLN A 518 0.78 26.83 -22.55
CA GLN A 518 0.11 28.10 -22.84
C GLN A 518 -1.09 27.94 -23.77
N ASP A 519 -1.08 26.90 -24.62
CA ASP A 519 -2.13 26.65 -25.60
C ASP A 519 -3.41 26.06 -24.97
N GLY A 520 -3.35 25.62 -23.70
CA GLY A 520 -4.50 25.09 -22.95
C GLY A 520 -5.25 26.16 -22.15
N GLU A 521 -6.59 26.16 -22.24
CA GLU A 521 -7.43 27.00 -21.35
C GLU A 521 -7.42 26.47 -19.91
N PHE A 522 -7.50 25.15 -19.76
CA PHE A 522 -7.50 24.44 -18.49
C PHE A 522 -6.27 23.53 -18.37
N PHE A 523 -5.76 23.39 -17.15
CA PHE A 523 -4.76 22.39 -16.81
C PHE A 523 -5.27 21.50 -15.67
N GLY A 524 -4.81 20.25 -15.68
CA GLY A 524 -5.06 19.26 -14.63
C GLY A 524 -3.86 19.14 -13.71
N CYS A 525 -4.09 19.10 -12.39
CA CYS A 525 -3.05 18.77 -11.41
C CYS A 525 -3.64 18.08 -10.17
N HIS A 526 -2.79 17.41 -9.41
CA HIS A 526 -3.17 16.83 -8.12
C HIS A 526 -3.29 17.90 -7.02
N PRO A 527 -4.27 17.86 -6.10
CA PRO A 527 -4.31 18.71 -4.92
C PRO A 527 -3.37 18.17 -3.83
N CYS A 528 -2.09 17.99 -4.15
CA CYS A 528 -1.05 17.42 -3.27
C CYS A 528 -1.32 15.98 -2.77
N VAL A 529 -2.25 15.26 -3.41
CA VAL A 529 -2.53 13.83 -3.21
C VAL A 529 -2.82 13.16 -4.55
N ASN A 530 -2.43 11.90 -4.71
CA ASN A 530 -2.61 11.11 -5.94
C ASN A 530 -3.97 10.38 -6.05
N THR A 531 -4.89 10.62 -5.11
CA THR A 531 -6.25 10.06 -5.11
C THR A 531 -7.32 11.06 -5.54
N SER A 532 -6.90 12.24 -6.03
CA SER A 532 -7.80 13.26 -6.55
C SER A 532 -7.06 14.08 -7.61
N SER A 533 -7.80 14.63 -8.56
CA SER A 533 -7.27 15.56 -9.56
C SER A 533 -8.20 16.76 -9.67
N ILE A 534 -7.62 17.95 -9.81
CA ILE A 534 -8.34 19.20 -9.98
C ILE A 534 -8.10 19.79 -11.37
N ARG A 535 -9.12 20.44 -11.91
CA ARG A 535 -9.09 21.23 -13.13
C ARG A 535 -9.17 22.71 -12.79
N LEU A 536 -8.18 23.46 -13.26
CA LEU A 536 -8.04 24.90 -13.04
C LEU A 536 -7.81 25.63 -14.36
N ARG A 537 -8.22 26.90 -14.44
CA ARG A 537 -7.82 27.76 -15.57
C ARG A 537 -6.37 28.13 -15.43
N LEU A 538 -5.59 28.04 -16.51
CA LEU A 538 -4.18 28.45 -16.48
C LEU A 538 -4.04 29.94 -16.08
N LYS A 539 -4.98 30.77 -16.51
CA LYS A 539 -5.06 32.17 -16.13
C LYS A 539 -5.18 32.39 -14.62
N ASP A 540 -5.99 31.57 -13.92
CA ASP A 540 -6.15 31.69 -12.47
C ASP A 540 -4.87 31.27 -11.74
N LEU A 541 -4.13 30.28 -12.25
CA LEU A 541 -2.81 29.93 -11.73
C LEU A 541 -1.87 31.14 -11.80
N LEU A 542 -1.70 31.71 -12.99
CA LEU A 542 -0.72 32.77 -13.24
C LEU A 542 -1.07 34.11 -12.57
N GLU A 543 -2.34 34.51 -12.60
CA GLU A 543 -2.75 35.86 -12.19
C GLU A 543 -3.27 35.92 -10.75
N ARG A 544 -3.63 34.78 -10.14
CA ARG A 544 -4.29 34.76 -8.83
C ARG A 544 -3.59 33.85 -7.82
N ILE A 545 -3.32 32.59 -8.18
CA ILE A 545 -2.70 31.62 -7.26
C ILE A 545 -1.26 32.00 -6.96
N LEU A 546 -0.41 32.07 -8.00
CA LEU A 546 1.02 32.34 -7.85
C LEU A 546 1.29 33.65 -7.07
N PRO A 547 0.67 34.79 -7.40
CA PRO A 547 0.85 36.02 -6.62
C PRO A 547 0.40 35.90 -5.16
N ALA A 548 -0.66 35.13 -4.89
CA ALA A 548 -1.18 34.95 -3.52
C ALA A 548 -0.31 34.06 -2.64
N ILE A 549 0.57 33.25 -3.23
CA ILE A 549 1.52 32.39 -2.53
C ILE A 549 2.95 32.91 -2.63
N HIS A 550 3.17 34.12 -3.16
CA HIS A 550 4.49 34.74 -3.35
C HIS A 550 5.42 34.04 -4.34
N HIS A 551 4.83 33.41 -5.36
CA HIS A 551 5.59 32.78 -6.45
C HIS A 551 5.31 33.47 -7.79
N ASP A 552 6.25 33.30 -8.71
CA ASP A 552 6.16 33.73 -10.11
C ASP A 552 6.75 32.65 -11.03
N ALA A 553 6.35 32.65 -12.30
CA ALA A 553 6.69 31.60 -13.25
C ALA A 553 7.69 32.10 -14.30
N ILE A 554 8.69 31.26 -14.61
CA ILE A 554 9.58 31.45 -15.75
C ILE A 554 9.14 30.51 -16.87
N TRP A 555 8.84 31.09 -18.04
CA TRP A 555 8.53 30.32 -19.23
C TRP A 555 9.79 29.74 -19.86
N VAL A 556 9.75 28.45 -20.17
CA VAL A 556 10.83 27.70 -20.78
C VAL A 556 10.33 26.96 -22.02
N GLU A 557 11.22 26.69 -22.96
CA GLU A 557 10.90 25.96 -24.19
C GLU A 557 11.63 24.61 -24.18
N LEU A 558 10.87 23.51 -24.12
CA LEU A 558 11.42 22.16 -24.24
C LEU A 558 11.15 21.64 -25.66
N LYS A 559 12.11 20.95 -26.27
CA LYS A 559 11.92 20.37 -27.61
C LYS A 559 11.40 18.95 -27.54
N GLY A 560 11.82 18.18 -26.54
CA GLY A 560 11.33 16.82 -26.31
C GLY A 560 11.66 15.78 -27.39
N GLU A 561 12.50 16.12 -28.38
CA GLU A 561 12.94 15.25 -29.50
C GLU A 561 13.63 13.96 -29.07
#